data_AF-A0A1C3PGD2-F1
#
_entry.id   AF-A0A1C3PGD2-F1
#
_cell.length_a   1.000
_cell.length_b   1.000
_cell.length_c   1.000
_cell.angle_alpha   90.00
_cell.angle_beta   90.00
_cell.angle_gamma   90.00
#
_symmetry.space_group_name_H-M   'P 1'
#
loop_
_entity.id
_entity.type
_entity.pdbx_description
1 polymer ?
#
loop_
_entity_poly.entity_id
_entity_poly.type
_entity_poly.pdbx_seq_one_letter_code
_entity_poly.pdbx_strand_id
1 'polypeptide(L)'
;MVFAVWAARRDFAQVRPGVVKEVHDAFRGSLDLALRQVDVVARHAARWEVFDVATLTRYFTTLDFSLGERQLEGIMAFARQAAARDAVPPGVNVIFAGE
;
A
#
# COMPACT_ATOMS: atom_id res chain seq x y z
N MET A 1 2.88 7.03 8.55
CA MET A 1 2.11 5.96 9.19
C MET A 1 1.59 5.05 8.10
N VAL A 2 1.78 3.74 8.21
CA VAL A 2 1.31 2.76 7.21
C VAL A 2 0.02 2.15 7.74
N PHE A 3 -1.06 2.27 6.98
CA PHE A 3 -2.36 1.72 7.37
C PHE A 3 -2.62 0.33 6.78
N ALA A 4 -2.09 0.07 5.58
CA ALA A 4 -2.28 -1.19 4.88
C ALA A 4 -1.09 -1.47 3.96
N VAL A 5 -0.91 -2.75 3.64
CA VAL A 5 0.06 -3.25 2.66
C VAL A 5 -0.62 -4.24 1.72
N TRP A 6 -0.10 -4.37 0.51
CA TRP A 6 -0.42 -5.50 -0.37
C TRP A 6 0.49 -6.68 -0.02
N ALA A 7 -0.10 -7.86 0.16
CA ALA A 7 0.62 -9.08 0.47
C ALA A 7 0.04 -10.26 -0.30
N ALA A 8 0.91 -11.14 -0.79
CA ALA A 8 0.53 -12.44 -1.29
C ALA A 8 0.62 -13.48 -0.16
N ARG A 9 -0.26 -14.48 -0.19
CA ARG A 9 -0.12 -15.62 0.73
C ARG A 9 1.20 -16.34 0.46
N ARG A 10 1.88 -16.76 1.54
CA ARG A 10 3.22 -17.35 1.48
C ARG A 10 3.26 -18.62 0.61
N ASP A 11 2.31 -19.52 0.80
CA ASP A 11 2.18 -20.77 0.04
C ASP A 11 2.01 -20.49 -1.46
N PHE A 12 1.17 -19.53 -1.82
CA PHE A 12 0.98 -19.12 -3.21
C PHE A 12 2.25 -18.50 -3.81
N ALA A 13 2.93 -17.61 -3.08
CA ALA A 13 4.15 -16.97 -3.55
C ALA A 13 5.29 -17.97 -3.77
N GLN A 14 5.37 -19.01 -2.95
CA GLN A 14 6.35 -20.09 -3.11
C GLN A 14 6.06 -20.96 -4.35
N VAL A 15 4.79 -21.27 -4.61
CA VAL A 15 4.40 -22.12 -5.74
C VAL A 15 4.35 -21.35 -7.06
N ARG A 16 4.05 -20.05 -7.03
CA ARG A 16 3.83 -19.19 -8.21
C ARG A 16 4.59 -17.85 -8.14
N PRO A 17 5.93 -17.86 -7.97
CA PRO A 17 6.69 -16.61 -7.79
C PRO A 17 6.61 -15.67 -9.01
N GLY A 18 6.59 -16.22 -10.23
CA GLY A 18 6.45 -15.43 -11.47
C GLY A 18 5.12 -14.66 -11.53
N VAL A 19 4.01 -15.32 -11.21
CA VAL A 19 2.68 -14.69 -11.15
C VAL A 19 2.63 -13.58 -10.10
N VAL A 20 3.22 -13.81 -8.92
CA VAL A 20 3.31 -12.77 -7.89
C VAL A 20 4.09 -11.56 -8.38
N LYS A 21 5.21 -11.77 -9.10
CA LYS A 21 6.00 -10.68 -9.67
C LYS A 21 5.22 -9.90 -10.74
N GLU A 22 4.53 -10.61 -11.65
CA GLU A 22 3.68 -9.98 -12.66
C GLU A 22 2.57 -9.12 -12.05
N VAL A 23 1.87 -9.64 -11.04
CA VAL A 23 0.82 -8.89 -10.34
C VAL A 23 1.39 -7.69 -9.59
N HIS A 24 2.54 -7.84 -8.91
CA HIS A 24 3.23 -6.73 -8.27
C HIS A 24 3.57 -5.62 -9.26
N ASP A 25 4.15 -5.98 -10.41
CA ASP A 25 4.55 -5.01 -11.43
C ASP A 25 3.33 -4.32 -12.06
N ALA A 26 2.24 -5.06 -12.27
CA ALA A 26 0.97 -4.50 -12.74
C ALA A 26 0.37 -3.51 -11.73
N PHE A 27 0.37 -3.82 -10.42
CA PHE A 27 -0.05 -2.90 -9.37
C PHE A 27 0.79 -1.62 -9.37
N ARG A 28 2.11 -1.75 -9.48
CA ARG A 28 3.02 -0.61 -9.54
C ARG A 28 2.77 0.27 -10.76
N GLY A 29 2.65 -0.32 -11.94
CA GLY A 29 2.35 0.41 -13.17
C GLY A 29 1.00 1.13 -13.11
N SER A 30 -0.03 0.46 -12.59
CA SER A 30 -1.37 1.05 -12.42
C SER A 30 -1.35 2.23 -11.45
N LEU A 31 -0.68 2.10 -10.31
CA LEU A 31 -0.59 3.17 -9.31
C LEU A 31 0.16 4.39 -9.86
N ASP A 32 1.30 4.14 -10.51
CA ASP A 32 2.13 5.18 -11.11
C ASP A 32 1.36 5.97 -12.19
N LEU A 33 0.58 5.28 -13.04
CA LEU A 33 -0.32 5.94 -13.99
C LEU A 33 -1.42 6.77 -13.28
N ALA A 34 -2.07 6.19 -12.27
CA ALA A 34 -3.15 6.86 -11.53
C ALA A 34 -2.67 8.15 -10.85
N LEU A 35 -1.44 8.16 -10.30
CA LEU A 35 -0.86 9.34 -9.67
C LEU A 35 -0.48 10.41 -10.70
N ARG A 36 0.06 10.03 -11.86
CA ARG A 36 0.33 10.98 -12.96
C ARG A 36 -0.93 11.61 -13.52
N GLN A 37 -2.06 10.90 -13.48
CA GLN A 37 -3.34 11.32 -14.04
C GLN A 37 -4.40 11.53 -12.95
N VAL A 38 -3.98 12.01 -11.76
CA VAL A 38 -4.85 12.13 -10.59
C VAL A 38 -6.07 13.02 -10.84
N ASP A 39 -5.96 14.00 -11.72
CA ASP A 39 -7.06 14.87 -12.14
C ASP A 39 -8.14 14.11 -12.93
N VAL A 40 -7.73 13.15 -13.76
CA VAL A 40 -8.63 12.28 -14.51
C VAL A 40 -9.36 11.34 -13.54
N VAL A 41 -8.62 10.75 -12.60
CA VAL A 41 -9.16 9.87 -11.56
C VAL A 41 -10.18 10.62 -10.69
N ALA A 42 -9.85 11.82 -10.23
CA ALA A 42 -10.74 12.64 -9.42
C ALA A 42 -12.01 13.07 -10.18
N ARG A 43 -11.88 13.47 -11.46
CA ARG A 43 -13.04 13.80 -12.31
C ARG A 43 -13.93 12.61 -12.59
N HIS A 44 -13.36 11.42 -12.69
CA HIS A 44 -14.15 10.20 -12.86
C HIS A 44 -14.89 9.84 -11.57
N ALA A 45 -14.21 9.89 -10.43
CA ALA A 45 -14.78 9.57 -9.12
C ALA A 45 -15.88 10.56 -8.69
N ALA A 46 -15.71 11.86 -8.93
CA ALA A 46 -16.70 12.90 -8.58
C ALA A 46 -18.06 12.74 -9.27
N ARG A 47 -18.20 11.85 -10.26
CA ARG A 47 -19.48 11.52 -10.89
C ARG A 47 -20.37 10.65 -9.99
N TRP A 48 -19.77 9.95 -9.04
CA TRP A 48 -20.42 8.94 -8.20
C TRP A 48 -20.27 9.23 -6.71
N GLU A 49 -19.24 9.98 -6.32
CA GLU A 49 -18.96 10.35 -4.93
C GLU A 49 -19.62 11.66 -4.52
N VAL A 50 -19.82 11.85 -3.22
CA VAL A 50 -20.35 13.11 -2.63
C VAL A 50 -19.33 14.26 -2.64
N PHE A 51 -18.07 13.98 -2.99
CA PHE A 51 -16.98 14.94 -2.96
C PHE A 51 -16.68 15.52 -4.34
N ASP A 52 -16.38 16.81 -4.38
CA ASP A 52 -15.99 17.49 -5.62
C ASP A 52 -14.58 17.07 -6.10
N VAL A 53 -14.30 17.42 -7.36
CA VAL A 53 -13.02 17.09 -8.00
C VAL A 53 -11.83 17.66 -7.23
N ALA A 54 -11.95 18.87 -6.67
CA ALA A 54 -10.86 19.53 -5.95
C ALA A 54 -10.54 18.78 -4.64
N THR A 55 -11.57 18.38 -3.90
CA THR A 55 -11.46 17.62 -2.65
C THR A 55 -10.87 16.24 -2.90
N LEU A 56 -11.36 15.53 -3.92
CA LEU A 56 -10.83 14.22 -4.29
C LEU A 56 -9.39 14.29 -4.79
N THR A 57 -9.05 15.28 -5.60
CA THR A 57 -7.66 15.51 -6.05
C THR A 57 -6.76 15.72 -4.84
N ARG A 58 -7.15 16.64 -3.93
CA ARG A 58 -6.39 16.89 -2.70
C ARG A 58 -6.23 15.63 -1.87
N TYR A 59 -7.30 14.87 -1.69
CA TYR A 59 -7.26 13.61 -0.94
C TYR A 59 -6.27 12.62 -1.56
N PHE A 60 -6.39 12.33 -2.85
CA PHE A 60 -5.51 11.38 -3.54
C PHE A 60 -4.04 11.81 -3.55
N THR A 61 -3.74 13.11 -3.66
CA THR A 61 -2.36 13.62 -3.59
C THR A 61 -1.82 13.73 -2.15
N THR A 62 -2.69 13.66 -1.14
CA THR A 62 -2.28 13.64 0.28
C THR A 62 -1.89 12.23 0.73
N LEU A 63 -2.46 11.20 0.11
CA LEU A 63 -2.10 9.82 0.40
C LEU A 63 -0.65 9.52 -0.03
N ASP A 64 0.08 8.85 0.85
CA ASP A 64 1.43 8.34 0.59
C ASP A 64 1.35 6.84 0.30
N PHE A 65 1.58 6.47 -0.96
CA PHE A 65 1.59 5.07 -1.40
C PHE A 65 3.00 4.46 -1.46
N SER A 66 4.02 5.17 -0.97
CA SER A 66 5.37 4.64 -0.92
C SER A 66 5.51 3.60 0.21
N LEU A 67 6.44 2.68 0.04
CA LEU A 67 6.82 1.68 1.04
C LEU A 67 8.36 1.57 1.06
N GLY A 68 9.02 2.66 1.42
CA GLY A 68 10.48 2.73 1.60
C GLY A 68 10.88 2.64 3.06
N GLU A 69 12.15 2.89 3.34
CA GLU A 69 12.77 2.78 4.68
C GLU A 69 11.94 3.47 5.78
N ARG A 70 11.55 4.74 5.56
CA ARG A 70 10.70 5.49 6.50
C ARG A 70 9.38 4.78 6.83
N GLN A 71 8.75 4.18 5.83
CA GLN A 71 7.49 3.46 6.02
C GLN A 71 7.71 2.14 6.75
N LEU A 72 8.80 1.43 6.45
CA LEU A 72 9.20 0.20 7.15
C LEU A 72 9.51 0.47 8.64
N GLU A 73 10.25 1.54 8.93
CA GLU A 73 10.49 1.99 10.31
C GLU A 73 9.19 2.25 11.06
N GLY A 74 8.21 2.89 10.39
CA GLY A 74 6.89 3.13 10.94
C GLY A 74 6.12 1.85 11.25
N ILE A 75 6.17 0.85 10.37
CA ILE A 75 5.56 -0.47 10.59
C ILE A 75 6.22 -1.14 11.80
N MET A 76 7.55 -1.16 11.86
CA MET A 76 8.28 -1.81 12.95
C MET A 76 8.05 -1.10 14.29
N ALA A 77 7.99 0.23 14.31
CA ALA A 77 7.65 1.00 15.50
C ALA A 77 6.24 0.69 16.00
N PHE A 78 5.25 0.63 15.09
CA PHE A 78 3.89 0.27 15.44
C PHE A 78 3.79 -1.17 15.95
N ALA A 79 4.43 -2.12 15.28
CA ALA A 79 4.46 -3.53 15.69
C ALA A 79 5.03 -3.70 17.11
N ARG A 80 6.12 -2.99 17.46
CA ARG A 80 6.65 -2.97 18.83
C ARG A 80 5.64 -2.44 19.85
N GLN A 81 4.94 -1.36 19.53
CA GLN A 81 3.93 -0.76 20.41
C GLN A 81 2.68 -1.66 20.58
N ALA A 82 2.30 -2.38 19.53
CA ALA A 82 1.21 -3.34 19.55
C ALA A 82 1.59 -4.59 20.36
N ALA A 83 2.83 -5.10 20.20
CA ALA A 83 3.33 -6.23 20.99
C ALA A 83 3.44 -5.90 22.48
N ALA A 84 3.87 -4.68 22.84
CA ALA A 84 3.88 -4.22 24.23
C ALA A 84 2.49 -4.11 24.89
N ARG A 85 1.43 -4.26 24.09
CA ARG A 85 0.01 -4.28 24.51
C ARG A 85 -0.65 -5.63 24.27
N ASP A 86 0.14 -6.67 23.99
CA ASP A 86 -0.32 -8.03 23.70
C ASP A 86 -1.32 -8.13 22.52
N ALA A 87 -1.35 -7.12 21.63
CA ALA A 87 -2.24 -7.11 20.47
C ALA A 87 -1.72 -7.96 19.30
N VAL A 88 -0.41 -8.22 19.27
CA VAL A 88 0.28 -9.07 18.29
C VAL A 88 1.46 -9.80 18.96
N PRO A 89 1.93 -10.93 18.41
CA PRO A 89 3.15 -11.57 18.90
C PRO A 89 4.38 -10.65 18.80
N PRO A 90 5.33 -10.72 19.75
CA PRO A 90 6.60 -10.03 19.62
C PRO A 90 7.45 -10.61 18.48
N GLY A 91 8.39 -9.82 17.96
CA GLY A 91 9.36 -10.30 16.97
C GLY A 91 8.78 -10.61 15.59
N VAL A 92 7.72 -9.90 15.18
CA VAL A 92 7.14 -10.02 13.83
C VAL A 92 8.23 -9.79 12.77
N ASN A 93 8.48 -10.80 11.95
CA ASN A 93 9.36 -10.70 10.80
C ASN A 93 8.54 -10.38 9.55
N VAL A 94 8.81 -9.22 8.93
CA VAL A 94 8.16 -8.82 7.68
C VAL A 94 9.13 -9.12 6.53
N ILE A 95 8.73 -10.04 5.66
CA ILE A 95 9.54 -10.44 4.50
C ILE A 95 8.96 -9.76 3.27
N PHE A 96 9.80 -9.01 2.55
CA PHE A 96 9.41 -8.35 1.31
C PHE A 96 9.85 -9.16 0.10
N ALA A 97 9.06 -9.13 -0.97
CA ALA A 97 9.39 -9.83 -2.20
C ALA A 97 10.63 -9.16 -2.85
N GLY A 98 11.75 -9.88 -2.91
CA GLY A 98 13.01 -9.39 -3.45
C GLY A 98 14.20 -9.43 -2.49
N GLU A 99 13.97 -9.81 -1.23
CA GLU A 99 15.00 -10.25 -0.27
C GLU A 99 14.95 -11.77 -0.06
#